data_AF-A0A7Z0H9G7-F1
#
_entry.id   AF-A0A7Z0H9G7-F1
#
_cell.length_a   1.000
_cell.length_b   1.000
_cell.length_c   1.000
_cell.angle_alpha   90.00
_cell.angle_beta   90.00
_cell.angle_gamma   90.00
#
_symmetry.space_group_name_H-M   'P 1'
#
loop_
_entity.id
_entity.type
_entity.pdbx_description
1 polymer ?
#
loop_
_entity_poly.entity_id
_entity_poly.type
_entity_poly.pdbx_seq_one_letter_code
_entity_poly.pdbx_strand_id
1 'polypeptide(L)'
;MANRNSEYESFLNEWQELANKICDVPIVDTDNESNEPTQEFARLLKVITYIDETIKSIDSELVPLTLWSECKNHCVSCKASIEEAINKKTEATVLTANNSVDVLLSKLAPYFQDSLAKIKAMKPAFNGYVKYITNQLDTYKNKNDHLVRELQEKLSISSDINNEMLGYKQSISKLHDEFLVGTDEEFSLQAKLKSLEESIDEQHSKIEDFYSALLVDEGSIQSKIEEARALIIEANVETQSIRDDLSEKLDELKEFHRKIFGEPNEEGNINNGLKFEINERRNDLVSLTNAQTDQYQAIKANIESLIPGATSAGLASAYHDLSISFNEPIAKYSKYFAISIFLLLVISGFLTIHSLFFTEFSTNLTSRNFLNDIGVFLLQRLPVVLPVIWFAIFASKRRSEAERLKQEYAHKEALAKSYQSFKLQIEELDSENKEPLLEKLLAAAIETIAMNASSTLDKKHGDNAPLIGIFDKTVNKLPSINPKE
;
A
#
# COMPACT_ATOMS: atom_id res chain seq x y z
N MET A 1 95.88 -72.59 125.07
CA MET A 1 94.73 -73.14 124.33
C MET A 1 93.58 -72.15 124.21
N ALA A 2 93.07 -71.52 125.29
CA ALA A 2 91.88 -70.64 125.25
C ALA A 2 91.91 -69.50 124.20
N ASN A 3 93.07 -68.86 123.96
CA ASN A 3 93.18 -67.74 123.03
C ASN A 3 93.16 -68.16 121.53
N ARG A 4 93.60 -69.39 121.19
CA ARG A 4 93.63 -69.88 119.79
C ARG A 4 92.23 -70.22 119.26
N ASN A 5 91.44 -70.92 120.07
CA ASN A 5 90.08 -71.31 119.68
C ASN A 5 89.16 -70.08 119.58
N SER A 6 89.34 -69.07 120.43
CA SER A 6 88.55 -67.83 120.38
C SER A 6 88.76 -67.05 119.07
N GLU A 7 89.99 -66.94 118.58
CA GLU A 7 90.30 -66.26 117.31
C GLU A 7 89.79 -67.04 116.10
N TYR A 8 89.88 -68.38 116.14
CA TYR A 8 89.34 -69.25 115.09
C TYR A 8 87.80 -69.16 115.00
N GLU A 9 87.09 -69.25 116.11
CA GLU A 9 85.63 -69.06 116.17
C GLU A 9 85.21 -67.67 115.70
N SER A 10 85.99 -66.62 116.05
CA SER A 10 85.71 -65.28 115.55
C SER A 10 85.90 -65.15 114.04
N PHE A 11 86.85 -65.86 113.44
CA PHE A 11 87.00 -65.93 111.98
C PHE A 11 85.87 -66.72 111.33
N LEU A 12 85.47 -67.86 111.90
CA LEU A 12 84.38 -68.69 111.38
C LEU A 12 83.05 -67.93 111.31
N ASN A 13 82.73 -67.11 112.32
CA ASN A 13 81.54 -66.27 112.30
C ASN A 13 81.55 -65.28 111.11
N GLU A 14 82.64 -64.56 110.90
CA GLU A 14 82.79 -63.63 109.78
C GLU A 14 82.76 -64.37 108.42
N TRP A 15 83.35 -65.56 108.36
CA TRP A 15 83.33 -66.41 107.17
C TRP A 15 81.91 -66.88 106.83
N GLN A 16 81.14 -67.34 107.82
CA GLN A 16 79.76 -67.78 107.62
C GLN A 16 78.86 -66.64 107.15
N GLU A 17 79.03 -65.43 107.68
CA GLU A 17 78.32 -64.25 107.20
C GLU A 17 78.65 -63.92 105.74
N LEU A 18 79.91 -64.06 105.35
CA LEU A 18 80.35 -63.89 103.97
C LEU A 18 79.76 -64.97 103.05
N ALA A 19 79.84 -66.24 103.45
CA ALA A 19 79.34 -67.36 102.66
C ALA A 19 77.82 -67.25 102.42
N ASN A 20 77.05 -66.87 103.44
CA ASN A 20 75.60 -66.68 103.33
C ASN A 20 75.21 -65.56 102.36
N LYS A 21 76.01 -64.49 102.23
CA LYS A 21 75.75 -63.40 101.28
C LYS A 21 75.85 -63.81 99.81
N ILE A 22 76.56 -64.90 99.52
CA ILE A 22 76.77 -65.42 98.17
C ILE A 22 75.78 -66.55 97.83
N CYS A 23 75.01 -67.05 98.79
CA CYS A 23 73.99 -68.06 98.51
C CYS A 23 72.90 -67.56 97.54
N ASP A 24 72.63 -66.24 97.53
CA ASP A 24 71.63 -65.58 96.69
C ASP A 24 72.25 -64.57 95.70
N VAL A 25 73.27 -64.98 94.94
CA VAL A 25 73.82 -64.10 93.89
C VAL A 25 72.74 -63.80 92.85
N PRO A 26 72.43 -62.51 92.58
CA PRO A 26 71.44 -62.16 91.58
C PRO A 26 71.92 -62.55 90.18
N ILE A 27 70.95 -62.93 89.33
CA ILE A 27 71.16 -63.08 87.89
C ILE A 27 71.68 -61.74 87.34
N VAL A 28 72.75 -61.80 86.54
CA VAL A 28 73.30 -60.61 85.89
C VAL A 28 72.39 -60.28 84.72
N ASP A 29 71.83 -59.08 84.69
CA ASP A 29 71.15 -58.62 83.50
C ASP A 29 72.19 -57.96 82.61
N THR A 30 72.80 -58.72 81.69
CA THR A 30 73.64 -58.11 80.66
C THR A 30 72.79 -57.86 79.44
N ASP A 31 72.37 -56.60 79.28
CA ASP A 31 72.02 -56.06 77.96
C ASP A 31 73.27 -55.95 77.06
N ASN A 32 74.46 -56.20 77.61
CA ASN A 32 75.76 -56.14 76.95
C ASN A 32 76.28 -57.52 76.54
N GLU A 33 77.03 -57.54 75.42
CA GLU A 33 77.61 -58.71 74.76
C GLU A 33 78.68 -59.48 75.58
N SER A 34 79.11 -58.97 76.74
CA SER A 34 80.12 -59.65 77.56
C SER A 34 79.49 -60.59 78.59
N ASN A 35 79.84 -61.88 78.47
CA ASN A 35 79.53 -62.93 79.45
C ASN A 35 80.52 -62.96 80.63
N GLU A 36 81.52 -62.08 80.65
CA GLU A 36 82.61 -62.07 81.63
C GLU A 36 82.10 -61.87 83.07
N PRO A 37 81.15 -60.95 83.37
CA PRO A 37 80.60 -60.82 84.73
C PRO A 37 79.95 -62.11 85.23
N THR A 38 79.22 -62.81 84.37
CA THR A 38 78.56 -64.09 84.70
C THR A 38 79.58 -65.17 85.03
N GLN A 39 80.64 -65.29 84.23
CA GLN A 39 81.70 -66.27 84.48
C GLN A 39 82.46 -65.95 85.77
N GLU A 40 82.74 -64.67 86.02
CA GLU A 40 83.42 -64.22 87.23
C GLU A 40 82.56 -64.43 88.49
N PHE A 41 81.24 -64.24 88.43
CA PHE A 41 80.35 -64.57 89.55
C PHE A 41 80.27 -66.07 89.82
N ALA A 42 80.23 -66.88 88.75
CA ALA A 42 80.25 -68.33 88.88
C ALA A 42 81.56 -68.81 89.52
N ARG A 43 82.69 -68.20 89.13
CA ARG A 43 84.01 -68.44 89.75
C ARG A 43 84.01 -68.05 91.22
N LEU A 44 83.49 -66.87 91.55
CA LEU A 44 83.39 -66.39 92.94
C LEU A 44 82.63 -67.41 93.81
N LEU A 45 81.45 -67.83 93.36
CA LEU A 45 80.65 -68.86 94.04
C LEU A 45 81.42 -70.19 94.20
N LYS A 46 82.16 -70.61 93.17
CA LYS A 46 82.99 -71.82 93.20
C LYS A 46 84.09 -71.72 94.25
N VAL A 47 84.81 -70.60 94.31
CA VAL A 47 85.94 -70.42 95.24
C VAL A 47 85.43 -70.32 96.68
N ILE A 48 84.39 -69.55 96.95
CA ILE A 48 83.79 -69.49 98.30
C ILE A 48 83.27 -70.86 98.73
N THR A 49 82.55 -71.58 97.87
CA THR A 49 82.04 -72.93 98.20
C THR A 49 83.19 -73.91 98.48
N TYR A 50 84.29 -73.79 97.73
CA TYR A 50 85.49 -74.61 97.96
C TYR A 50 86.16 -74.30 99.30
N ILE A 51 86.30 -73.01 99.65
CA ILE A 51 86.86 -72.60 100.93
C ILE A 51 85.93 -73.03 102.09
N ASP A 52 84.61 -72.89 101.94
CA ASP A 52 83.63 -73.28 102.97
C ASP A 52 83.72 -74.77 103.33
N GLU A 53 83.85 -75.62 102.32
CA GLU A 53 83.99 -77.06 102.51
C GLU A 53 85.37 -77.47 103.03
N THR A 54 86.44 -76.73 102.67
CA THR A 54 87.81 -77.04 103.14
C THR A 54 88.10 -76.50 104.55
N ILE A 55 87.53 -75.36 104.94
CA ILE A 55 87.66 -74.80 106.29
C ILE A 55 87.19 -75.79 107.36
N LYS A 56 86.14 -76.57 107.08
CA LYS A 56 85.61 -77.60 107.99
C LYS A 56 86.63 -78.69 108.35
N SER A 57 87.72 -78.81 107.59
CA SER A 57 88.78 -79.81 107.77
C SER A 57 90.10 -79.25 108.32
N ILE A 58 90.19 -77.95 108.59
CA ILE A 58 91.41 -77.32 109.11
C ILE A 58 91.59 -77.68 110.59
N ASP A 59 92.80 -78.11 110.96
CA ASP A 59 93.21 -78.20 112.36
C ASP A 59 93.58 -76.80 112.87
N SER A 60 92.76 -76.24 113.77
CA SER A 60 92.92 -74.89 114.30
C SER A 60 94.18 -74.71 115.16
N GLU A 61 94.79 -75.79 115.65
CA GLU A 61 96.01 -75.73 116.46
C GLU A 61 97.28 -75.58 115.62
N LEU A 62 97.24 -76.01 114.35
CA LEU A 62 98.37 -75.96 113.42
C LEU A 62 98.53 -74.60 112.73
N VAL A 63 97.57 -73.70 112.90
CA VAL A 63 97.57 -72.37 112.27
C VAL A 63 98.12 -71.30 113.24
N PRO A 64 99.02 -70.40 112.79
CA PRO A 64 99.50 -69.28 113.60
C PRO A 64 98.36 -68.36 114.06
N LEU A 65 98.40 -67.94 115.33
CA LEU A 65 97.40 -67.03 115.93
C LEU A 65 97.20 -65.73 115.14
N THR A 66 98.30 -65.13 114.68
CA THR A 66 98.28 -63.89 113.90
C THR A 66 97.57 -64.07 112.55
N LEU A 67 97.63 -65.28 111.98
CA LEU A 67 96.98 -65.57 110.70
C LEU A 67 95.46 -65.59 110.83
N TRP A 68 94.90 -66.06 111.95
CA TRP A 68 93.45 -66.00 112.17
C TRP A 68 92.94 -64.55 112.22
N SER A 69 93.65 -63.66 112.93
CA SER A 69 93.30 -62.24 112.95
C SER A 69 93.44 -61.56 111.57
N GLU A 70 94.44 -61.94 110.77
CA GLU A 70 94.59 -61.45 109.40
C GLU A 70 93.46 -61.96 108.49
N CYS A 71 93.16 -63.26 108.53
CA CYS A 71 92.08 -63.87 107.75
C CYS A 71 90.72 -63.26 108.12
N LYS A 72 90.48 -62.96 109.41
CA LYS A 72 89.27 -62.25 109.86
C LYS A 72 89.16 -60.86 109.20
N ASN A 73 90.22 -60.06 109.23
CA ASN A 73 90.22 -58.74 108.60
C ASN A 73 89.98 -58.84 107.08
N HIS A 74 90.59 -59.82 106.42
CA HIS A 74 90.36 -60.09 105.01
C HIS A 74 88.92 -60.55 104.73
N CYS A 75 88.27 -61.33 105.60
CA CYS A 75 86.84 -61.68 105.47
C CYS A 75 85.96 -60.43 105.45
N VAL A 76 86.20 -59.47 106.35
CA VAL A 76 85.45 -58.21 106.40
C VAL A 76 85.63 -57.41 105.09
N SER A 77 86.86 -57.30 104.57
CA SER A 77 87.11 -56.63 103.28
C SER A 77 86.48 -57.37 102.09
N CYS A 78 86.52 -58.71 102.10
CA CYS A 78 85.88 -59.53 101.06
C CYS A 78 84.38 -59.31 101.05
N LYS A 79 83.73 -59.29 102.22
CA LYS A 79 82.29 -59.06 102.37
C LYS A 79 81.86 -57.74 101.72
N ALA A 80 82.59 -56.65 101.96
CA ALA A 80 82.32 -55.37 101.31
C ALA A 80 82.49 -55.43 99.77
N SER A 81 83.54 -56.11 99.29
CA SER A 81 83.79 -56.27 97.85
C SER A 81 82.69 -57.10 97.16
N ILE A 82 82.21 -58.15 97.83
CA ILE A 82 81.13 -59.03 97.38
C ILE A 82 79.79 -58.26 97.33
N GLU A 83 79.49 -57.45 98.34
CA GLU A 83 78.28 -56.60 98.33
C GLU A 83 78.29 -55.61 97.18
N GLU A 84 79.44 -54.98 96.92
CA GLU A 84 79.60 -54.08 95.78
C GLU A 84 79.41 -54.82 94.45
N ALA A 85 79.98 -56.03 94.31
CA ALA A 85 79.78 -56.88 93.14
C ALA A 85 78.30 -57.21 92.93
N ILE A 86 77.58 -57.67 93.96
CA ILE A 86 76.15 -58.01 93.91
C ILE A 86 75.30 -56.82 93.46
N ASN A 87 75.61 -55.62 93.96
CA ASN A 87 74.83 -54.42 93.66
C ASN A 87 75.09 -53.86 92.25
N LYS A 88 76.37 -53.77 91.85
CA LYS A 88 76.76 -53.14 90.57
C LYS A 88 76.76 -54.11 89.40
N LYS A 89 77.02 -55.40 89.64
CA LYS A 89 77.06 -56.48 88.65
C LYS A 89 77.98 -56.22 87.44
N THR A 90 79.04 -55.43 87.63
CA THR A 90 80.02 -55.12 86.58
C THR A 90 81.23 -56.05 86.68
N GLU A 91 81.86 -56.35 85.54
CA GLU A 91 83.07 -57.19 85.49
C GLU A 91 84.14 -56.74 86.50
N ALA A 92 84.48 -55.44 86.51
CA ALA A 92 85.49 -54.87 87.39
C ALA A 92 85.19 -55.11 88.89
N THR A 93 83.92 -54.98 89.28
CA THR A 93 83.50 -55.18 90.68
C THR A 93 83.54 -56.65 91.08
N VAL A 94 83.19 -57.56 90.17
CA VAL A 94 83.24 -59.01 90.43
C VAL A 94 84.69 -59.50 90.47
N LEU A 95 85.54 -59.01 89.57
CA LEU A 95 86.97 -59.30 89.57
C LEU A 95 87.63 -58.82 90.87
N THR A 96 87.24 -57.64 91.37
CA THR A 96 87.72 -57.14 92.67
C THR A 96 87.30 -58.07 93.81
N ALA A 97 86.04 -58.54 93.83
CA ALA A 97 85.57 -59.51 94.81
C ALA A 97 86.33 -60.86 94.71
N ASN A 98 86.56 -61.36 93.49
CA ASN A 98 87.34 -62.56 93.24
C ASN A 98 88.78 -62.45 93.75
N ASN A 99 89.46 -61.34 93.44
CA ASN A 99 90.81 -61.08 93.92
C ASN A 99 90.86 -61.03 95.46
N SER A 100 89.86 -60.43 96.10
CA SER A 100 89.76 -60.40 97.57
C SER A 100 89.65 -61.82 98.16
N VAL A 101 88.82 -62.68 97.56
CA VAL A 101 88.67 -64.08 98.00
C VAL A 101 89.91 -64.91 97.68
N ASP A 102 90.61 -64.65 96.58
CA ASP A 102 91.88 -65.31 96.24
C ASP A 102 92.97 -65.01 97.28
N VAL A 103 93.00 -63.80 97.84
CA VAL A 103 93.90 -63.46 98.95
C VAL A 103 93.60 -64.33 100.17
N LEU A 104 92.31 -64.51 100.53
CA LEU A 104 91.91 -65.44 101.60
C LEU A 104 92.32 -66.88 101.29
N LEU A 105 92.04 -67.36 100.07
CA LEU A 105 92.40 -68.70 99.63
C LEU A 105 93.91 -68.94 99.74
N SER A 106 94.73 -67.98 99.28
CA SER A 106 96.20 -68.11 99.30
C SER A 106 96.77 -68.23 100.71
N LYS A 107 96.14 -67.56 101.70
CA LYS A 107 96.51 -67.62 103.11
C LYS A 107 96.10 -68.93 103.78
N LEU A 108 94.92 -69.45 103.44
CA LEU A 108 94.38 -70.67 104.04
C LEU A 108 94.88 -71.96 103.35
N ALA A 109 95.20 -71.90 102.05
CA ALA A 109 95.58 -73.06 101.24
C ALA A 109 96.72 -73.92 101.79
N PRO A 110 97.81 -73.36 102.37
CA PRO A 110 98.89 -74.14 102.95
C PRO A 110 98.44 -75.03 104.13
N TYR A 111 97.34 -74.67 104.80
CA TYR A 111 96.81 -75.36 105.98
C TYR A 111 95.71 -76.37 105.64
N PHE A 112 95.32 -76.46 104.37
CA PHE A 112 94.48 -77.55 103.88
C PHE A 112 95.35 -78.82 103.77
N GLN A 113 95.58 -79.50 104.88
CA GLN A 113 96.46 -80.67 104.93
C GLN A 113 95.81 -81.93 104.36
N ASP A 114 94.48 -82.05 104.48
CA ASP A 114 93.74 -83.23 104.03
C ASP A 114 93.44 -83.18 102.52
N SER A 115 94.13 -84.04 101.75
CA SER A 115 93.87 -84.23 100.34
C SER A 115 92.45 -84.74 100.05
N LEU A 116 91.84 -85.48 100.98
CA LEU A 116 90.49 -86.02 100.83
C LEU A 116 89.44 -84.93 101.02
N ALA A 117 89.60 -84.04 102.01
CA ALA A 117 88.75 -82.86 102.17
C ALA A 117 88.78 -81.92 100.95
N LYS A 118 89.96 -81.69 100.34
CA LYS A 118 90.05 -80.92 99.09
C LYS A 118 89.23 -81.55 97.96
N ILE A 119 89.31 -82.87 97.79
CA ILE A 119 88.56 -83.60 96.76
C ILE A 119 87.05 -83.52 97.05
N LYS A 120 86.65 -83.65 98.33
CA LYS A 120 85.25 -83.55 98.75
C LYS A 120 84.66 -82.17 98.48
N ALA A 121 85.44 -81.12 98.68
CA ALA A 121 85.05 -79.72 98.43
C ALA A 121 84.90 -79.36 96.94
N MET A 122 85.61 -80.03 96.04
CA MET A 122 85.55 -79.73 94.60
C MET A 122 84.16 -79.99 93.98
N LYS A 123 83.49 -81.07 94.40
CA LYS A 123 82.18 -81.46 93.85
C LYS A 123 81.08 -80.42 94.09
N PRO A 124 80.79 -79.96 95.34
CA PRO A 124 79.80 -78.93 95.58
C PRO A 124 80.18 -77.59 94.94
N ALA A 125 81.46 -77.23 94.94
CA ALA A 125 81.95 -76.01 94.27
C ALA A 125 81.68 -76.02 92.76
N PHE A 126 81.95 -77.15 92.09
CA PHE A 126 81.65 -77.30 90.66
C PHE A 126 80.14 -77.32 90.38
N ASN A 127 79.35 -77.98 91.23
CA ASN A 127 77.90 -77.98 91.10
C ASN A 127 77.30 -76.58 91.26
N GLY A 128 77.80 -75.78 92.20
CA GLY A 128 77.38 -74.38 92.39
C GLY A 128 77.67 -73.53 91.15
N TYR A 129 78.88 -73.64 90.61
CA TYR A 129 79.26 -73.00 89.34
C TYR A 129 78.29 -73.37 88.21
N VAL A 130 78.10 -74.67 87.96
CA VAL A 130 77.25 -75.13 86.85
C VAL A 130 75.80 -74.68 87.04
N LYS A 131 75.26 -74.77 88.26
CA LYS A 131 73.88 -74.35 88.56
C LYS A 131 73.66 -72.87 88.24
N TYR A 132 74.61 -72.00 88.61
CA TYR A 132 74.51 -70.57 88.34
C TYR A 132 74.53 -70.28 86.83
N ILE A 133 75.47 -70.88 86.09
CA ILE A 133 75.56 -70.73 84.63
C ILE A 133 74.29 -71.23 83.93
N THR A 134 73.76 -72.39 84.31
CA THR A 134 72.54 -72.93 83.70
C THR A 134 71.32 -72.03 83.93
N ASN A 135 71.13 -71.52 85.15
CA ASN A 135 70.02 -70.62 85.47
C ASN A 135 70.09 -69.29 84.67
N GLN A 136 71.31 -68.78 84.47
CA GLN A 136 71.54 -67.62 83.62
C GLN A 136 71.17 -67.92 82.16
N LEU A 137 71.60 -69.07 81.64
CA LEU A 137 71.30 -69.49 80.26
C LEU A 137 69.79 -69.65 80.01
N ASP A 138 69.06 -70.25 80.96
CA ASP A 138 67.60 -70.39 80.87
C ASP A 138 66.90 -69.03 80.85
N THR A 139 67.40 -68.07 81.63
CA THR A 139 66.85 -66.69 81.65
C THR A 139 67.03 -66.01 80.30
N TYR A 140 68.23 -66.09 79.70
CA TYR A 140 68.46 -65.54 78.35
C TYR A 140 67.60 -66.22 77.29
N LYS A 141 67.48 -67.55 77.35
CA LYS A 141 66.63 -68.31 76.43
C LYS A 141 65.18 -67.83 76.49
N ASN A 142 64.62 -67.69 77.69
CA ASN A 142 63.24 -67.21 77.86
C ASN A 142 63.04 -65.78 77.34
N LYS A 143 64.02 -64.88 77.56
CA LYS A 143 63.99 -63.52 76.98
C LYS A 143 64.00 -63.57 75.45
N ASN A 144 64.88 -64.37 74.84
CA ASN A 144 64.93 -64.55 73.40
C ASN A 144 63.63 -65.13 72.83
N ASP A 145 63.06 -66.15 73.48
CA ASP A 145 61.80 -66.76 73.04
C ASP A 145 60.63 -65.77 73.08
N HIS A 146 60.63 -64.84 74.05
CA HIS A 146 59.66 -63.75 74.10
C HIS A 146 59.87 -62.77 72.93
N LEU A 147 61.11 -62.31 72.70
CA LEU A 147 61.44 -61.40 71.61
C LEU A 147 61.09 -61.99 70.24
N VAL A 148 61.37 -63.29 70.03
CA VAL A 148 61.01 -63.99 68.79
C VAL A 148 59.49 -64.01 68.58
N ARG A 149 58.72 -64.29 69.64
CA ARG A 149 57.24 -64.26 69.57
C ARG A 149 56.71 -62.87 69.24
N GLU A 150 57.25 -61.84 69.88
CA GLU A 150 56.88 -60.45 69.60
C GLU A 150 57.22 -60.06 68.15
N LEU A 151 58.40 -60.43 67.65
CA LEU A 151 58.78 -60.20 66.25
C LEU A 151 57.87 -60.93 65.26
N GLN A 152 57.49 -62.18 65.54
CA GLN A 152 56.56 -62.93 64.69
C GLN A 152 55.17 -62.29 64.63
N GLU A 153 54.66 -61.80 65.77
CA GLU A 153 53.38 -61.07 65.82
C GLU A 153 53.45 -59.78 65.00
N LYS A 154 54.51 -58.98 65.17
CA LYS A 154 54.72 -57.74 64.39
C LYS A 154 54.83 -58.03 62.89
N LEU A 155 55.51 -59.11 62.50
CA LEU A 155 55.64 -59.53 61.11
C LEU A 155 54.28 -59.91 60.49
N SER A 156 53.43 -60.64 61.24
CA SER A 156 52.07 -60.98 60.79
C SER A 156 51.23 -59.73 60.56
N ILE A 157 51.21 -58.80 61.52
CA ILE A 157 50.48 -57.53 61.41
C ILE A 157 50.96 -56.72 60.20
N SER A 158 52.28 -56.65 59.99
CA SER A 158 52.86 -55.94 58.84
C SER A 158 52.47 -56.59 57.51
N SER A 159 52.38 -57.92 57.46
CA SER A 159 51.94 -58.65 56.27
C SER A 159 50.47 -58.36 55.94
N ASP A 160 49.60 -58.35 56.96
CA ASP A 160 48.17 -58.07 56.79
C ASP A 160 47.94 -56.64 56.26
N ILE A 161 48.61 -55.65 56.87
CA ILE A 161 48.57 -54.25 56.40
C ILE A 161 49.03 -54.14 54.94
N ASN A 162 50.10 -54.85 54.56
CA ASN A 162 50.60 -54.80 53.18
C ASN A 162 49.58 -55.40 52.18
N ASN A 163 48.89 -56.48 52.54
CA ASN A 163 47.84 -57.06 51.71
C ASN A 163 46.64 -56.12 51.54
N GLU A 164 46.22 -55.43 52.61
CA GLU A 164 45.18 -54.41 52.53
C GLU A 164 45.59 -53.24 51.63
N MET A 165 46.83 -52.73 51.75
CA MET A 165 47.36 -51.68 50.88
C MET A 165 47.37 -52.07 49.40
N LEU A 166 47.70 -53.33 49.08
CA LEU A 166 47.61 -53.84 47.72
C LEU A 166 46.17 -53.86 47.19
N GLY A 167 45.21 -54.23 48.04
CA GLY A 167 43.77 -54.17 47.71
C GLY A 167 43.29 -52.74 47.42
N TYR A 168 43.69 -51.78 48.26
CA TYR A 168 43.39 -50.36 48.03
C TYR A 168 44.02 -49.84 46.75
N LYS A 169 45.29 -50.20 46.47
CA LYS A 169 45.97 -49.82 45.23
C LYS A 169 45.23 -50.32 44.00
N GLN A 170 44.76 -51.56 43.99
CA GLN A 170 43.98 -52.12 42.88
C GLN A 170 42.64 -51.38 42.70
N SER A 171 41.96 -51.07 43.81
CA SER A 171 40.69 -50.35 43.79
C SER A 171 40.84 -48.92 43.25
N ILE A 172 41.90 -48.22 43.67
CA ILE A 172 42.27 -46.89 43.17
C ILE A 172 42.62 -46.94 41.68
N SER A 173 43.37 -47.95 41.23
CA SER A 173 43.70 -48.12 39.81
C SER A 173 42.44 -48.29 38.97
N LYS A 174 41.51 -49.14 39.41
CA LYS A 174 40.24 -49.35 38.69
C LYS A 174 39.42 -48.05 38.58
N LEU A 175 39.34 -47.27 39.66
CA LEU A 175 38.67 -45.96 39.65
C LEU A 175 39.40 -44.96 38.73
N HIS A 176 40.73 -44.96 38.74
CA HIS A 176 41.52 -44.11 37.84
C HIS A 176 41.23 -44.41 36.37
N ASP A 177 41.18 -45.70 36.03
CA ASP A 177 40.88 -46.15 34.67
C ASP A 177 39.44 -45.76 34.28
N GLU A 178 38.44 -46.01 35.14
CA GLU A 178 37.04 -45.67 34.85
C GLU A 178 36.79 -44.17 34.68
N PHE A 179 37.40 -43.33 35.52
CA PHE A 179 37.14 -41.90 35.54
C PHE A 179 37.97 -41.11 34.52
N LEU A 180 39.24 -41.48 34.32
CA LEU A 180 40.21 -40.63 33.60
C LEU A 180 40.70 -41.25 32.29
N VAL A 181 41.10 -42.52 32.29
CA VAL A 181 41.78 -43.13 31.12
C VAL A 181 40.79 -43.80 30.16
N GLY A 182 39.89 -44.60 30.70
CA GLY A 182 39.00 -45.49 29.98
C GLY A 182 39.61 -46.88 29.84
N THR A 183 38.81 -47.84 29.39
CA THR A 183 39.28 -49.14 28.95
C THR A 183 39.23 -49.22 27.43
N ASP A 184 39.83 -50.25 26.85
CA ASP A 184 39.76 -50.48 25.39
C ASP A 184 38.31 -50.63 24.88
N GLU A 185 37.38 -50.99 25.76
CA GLU A 185 35.96 -51.21 25.44
C GLU A 185 35.07 -50.00 25.77
N GLU A 186 35.46 -49.17 26.75
CA GLU A 186 34.62 -48.10 27.25
C GLU A 186 35.41 -46.82 27.55
N PHE A 187 34.99 -45.71 26.92
CA PHE A 187 35.58 -44.39 27.17
C PHE A 187 35.44 -43.98 28.64
N SER A 188 36.45 -43.29 29.16
CA SER A 188 36.41 -42.73 30.51
C SER A 188 35.22 -41.81 30.71
N LEU A 189 34.79 -41.68 31.96
CA LEU A 189 33.77 -40.69 32.32
C LEU A 189 34.16 -39.28 31.86
N GLN A 190 35.45 -38.92 31.96
CA GLN A 190 35.97 -37.64 31.47
C GLN A 190 35.78 -37.47 29.95
N ALA A 191 36.10 -38.50 29.16
CA ALA A 191 35.91 -38.45 27.71
C ALA A 191 34.42 -38.37 27.33
N LYS A 192 33.55 -39.12 28.02
CA LYS A 192 32.09 -39.03 27.85
C LYS A 192 31.58 -37.63 28.18
N LEU A 193 32.02 -37.03 29.29
CA LEU A 193 31.62 -35.68 29.68
C LEU A 193 32.04 -34.65 28.63
N LYS A 194 33.27 -34.76 28.11
CA LYS A 194 33.76 -33.86 27.05
C LYS A 194 32.95 -34.01 25.76
N SER A 195 32.61 -35.23 25.36
CA SER A 195 31.75 -35.45 24.18
C SER A 195 30.34 -34.89 24.37
N LEU A 196 29.81 -34.93 25.59
CA LEU A 196 28.53 -34.34 25.92
C LEU A 196 28.59 -32.81 25.87
N GLU A 197 29.66 -32.21 26.38
CA GLU A 197 29.93 -30.77 26.30
C GLU A 197 29.99 -30.31 24.83
N GLU A 198 30.76 -31.00 23.99
CA GLU A 198 30.83 -30.73 22.54
C GLU A 198 29.45 -30.86 21.86
N SER A 199 28.65 -31.85 22.25
CA SER A 199 27.28 -32.04 21.74
C SER A 199 26.34 -30.91 22.18
N ILE A 200 26.49 -30.41 23.41
CA ILE A 200 25.71 -29.28 23.93
C ILE A 200 26.06 -28.00 23.16
N ASP A 201 27.35 -27.73 22.94
CA ASP A 201 27.81 -26.56 22.19
C ASP A 201 27.32 -26.59 20.74
N GLU A 202 27.37 -27.76 20.09
CA GLU A 202 26.84 -27.92 18.73
C GLU A 202 25.33 -27.65 18.69
N GLN A 203 24.57 -28.17 19.65
CA GLN A 203 23.13 -27.90 19.72
C GLN A 203 22.82 -26.45 20.06
N HIS A 204 23.59 -25.81 20.93
CA HIS A 204 23.45 -24.40 21.25
C HIS A 204 23.66 -23.53 20.01
N SER A 205 24.72 -23.78 19.24
CA SER A 205 24.97 -23.09 17.97
C SER A 205 23.81 -23.25 16.99
N LYS A 206 23.25 -24.45 16.84
CA LYS A 206 22.09 -24.68 15.98
C LYS A 206 20.86 -23.90 16.44
N ILE A 207 20.62 -23.81 17.75
CA ILE A 207 19.51 -23.04 18.30
C ILE A 207 19.71 -21.55 18.03
N GLU A 208 20.93 -21.04 18.18
CA GLU A 208 21.25 -19.64 17.94
C GLU A 208 21.12 -19.27 16.45
N ASP A 209 21.55 -20.15 15.54
CA ASP A 209 21.32 -20.01 14.10
C ASP A 209 19.82 -19.95 13.77
N PHE A 210 19.03 -20.86 14.35
CA PHE A 210 17.56 -20.87 14.20
C PHE A 210 16.91 -19.60 14.74
N TYR A 211 17.35 -19.14 15.92
CA TYR A 211 16.86 -17.92 16.55
C TYR A 211 17.14 -16.69 15.69
N SER A 212 18.36 -16.59 15.17
CA SER A 212 18.80 -15.49 14.31
C SER A 212 18.01 -15.43 13.01
N ALA A 213 17.84 -16.60 12.36
CA ALA A 213 17.04 -16.73 11.14
C ALA A 213 15.55 -16.40 11.34
N LEU A 214 15.01 -16.62 12.54
CA LEU A 214 13.60 -16.32 12.84
C LEU A 214 13.36 -14.86 13.23
N LEU A 215 14.24 -14.27 14.04
CA LEU A 215 13.90 -13.06 14.81
C LEU A 215 14.88 -11.87 14.70
N VAL A 216 16.16 -12.08 14.39
CA VAL A 216 17.18 -11.02 14.59
C VAL A 216 17.60 -10.33 13.30
N ASP A 217 17.87 -11.09 12.25
CA ASP A 217 18.44 -10.52 11.02
C ASP A 217 17.41 -9.68 10.25
N GLU A 218 17.87 -8.68 9.50
CA GLU A 218 17.03 -7.95 8.52
C GLU A 218 16.44 -8.90 7.46
N GLY A 219 17.05 -10.06 7.25
CA GLY A 219 16.52 -11.13 6.39
C GLY A 219 15.63 -12.14 7.12
N SER A 220 15.42 -11.98 8.42
CA SER A 220 14.67 -12.91 9.26
C SER A 220 13.22 -13.05 8.82
N ILE A 221 12.61 -14.17 9.16
CA ILE A 221 11.20 -14.42 8.85
C ILE A 221 10.32 -13.34 9.49
N GLN A 222 10.61 -12.91 10.72
CA GLN A 222 9.89 -11.81 11.35
C GLN A 222 9.99 -10.51 10.54
N SER A 223 11.20 -10.10 10.15
CA SER A 223 11.40 -8.87 9.37
C SER A 223 10.63 -8.89 8.05
N LYS A 224 10.65 -10.04 7.34
CA LYS A 224 9.86 -10.23 6.11
C LYS A 224 8.36 -10.16 6.34
N ILE A 225 7.87 -10.68 7.46
CA ILE A 225 6.44 -10.59 7.82
C ILE A 225 6.06 -9.14 8.10
N GLU A 226 6.91 -8.38 8.80
CA GLU A 226 6.68 -6.97 9.09
C GLU A 226 6.68 -6.12 7.81
N GLU A 227 7.61 -6.37 6.89
CA GLU A 227 7.66 -5.72 5.57
C GLU A 227 6.41 -6.05 4.74
N ALA A 228 6.05 -7.33 4.63
CA ALA A 228 4.84 -7.75 3.91
C ALA A 228 3.57 -7.13 4.52
N ARG A 229 3.51 -7.02 5.85
CA ARG A 229 2.40 -6.36 6.54
C ARG A 229 2.33 -4.87 6.20
N ALA A 230 3.46 -4.18 6.13
CA ALA A 230 3.51 -2.77 5.74
C ALA A 230 2.98 -2.57 4.31
N LEU A 231 3.42 -3.41 3.35
CA LEU A 231 2.94 -3.39 1.97
C LEU A 231 1.44 -3.66 1.86
N ILE A 232 0.90 -4.60 2.66
CA ILE A 232 -0.54 -4.89 2.70
C ILE A 232 -1.33 -3.69 3.23
N ILE A 233 -0.81 -2.98 4.24
CA ILE A 233 -1.46 -1.77 4.77
C ILE A 233 -1.49 -0.68 3.69
N GLU A 234 -0.37 -0.44 3.01
CA GLU A 234 -0.28 0.55 1.92
C GLU A 234 -1.25 0.23 0.78
N ALA A 235 -1.24 -1.01 0.28
CA ALA A 235 -2.15 -1.45 -0.79
C ALA A 235 -3.63 -1.35 -0.38
N ASN A 236 -3.97 -1.60 0.88
CA ASN A 236 -5.33 -1.41 1.38
C ASN A 236 -5.75 0.06 1.38
N VAL A 237 -4.85 0.97 1.78
CA VAL A 237 -5.11 2.43 1.74
C VAL A 237 -5.33 2.89 0.30
N GLU A 238 -4.48 2.48 -0.64
CA GLU A 238 -4.66 2.80 -2.06
C GLU A 238 -5.97 2.23 -2.62
N THR A 239 -6.28 0.97 -2.31
CA THR A 239 -7.54 0.33 -2.74
C THR A 239 -8.76 1.06 -2.19
N GLN A 240 -8.70 1.53 -0.94
CA GLN A 240 -9.75 2.33 -0.33
C GLN A 240 -9.91 3.67 -1.05
N SER A 241 -8.82 4.38 -1.34
CA SER A 241 -8.86 5.64 -2.10
C SER A 241 -9.46 5.44 -3.50
N ILE A 242 -9.04 4.42 -4.23
CA ILE A 242 -9.59 4.10 -5.56
C ILE A 242 -11.08 3.78 -5.47
N ARG A 243 -11.48 3.03 -4.44
CA ARG A 243 -12.89 2.69 -4.21
C ARG A 243 -13.72 3.95 -3.94
N ASP A 244 -13.21 4.86 -3.12
CA ASP A 244 -13.90 6.11 -2.78
C ASP A 244 -14.02 7.02 -4.03
N ASP A 245 -12.94 7.20 -4.79
CA ASP A 245 -12.93 7.91 -6.09
C ASP A 245 -13.92 7.28 -7.10
N LEU A 246 -13.96 5.95 -7.17
CA LEU A 246 -14.87 5.24 -8.07
C LEU A 246 -16.32 5.41 -7.62
N SER A 247 -16.58 5.43 -6.31
CA SER A 247 -17.91 5.68 -5.76
C SER A 247 -18.38 7.09 -6.12
N GLU A 248 -17.54 8.11 -5.98
CA GLU A 248 -17.85 9.49 -6.36
C GLU A 248 -18.18 9.57 -7.86
N LYS A 249 -17.31 9.03 -8.73
CA LYS A 249 -17.56 9.01 -10.17
C LYS A 249 -18.80 8.22 -10.57
N LEU A 250 -19.11 7.14 -9.86
CA LEU A 250 -20.32 6.35 -10.10
C LEU A 250 -21.56 7.19 -9.76
N ASP A 251 -21.53 7.94 -8.67
CA ASP A 251 -22.63 8.81 -8.28
C ASP A 251 -22.79 10.01 -9.23
N GLU A 252 -21.69 10.62 -9.69
CA GLU A 252 -21.71 11.61 -10.78
C GLU A 252 -22.31 11.02 -12.07
N LEU A 253 -21.93 9.79 -12.43
CA LEU A 253 -22.46 9.11 -13.61
C LEU A 253 -23.95 8.80 -13.47
N LYS A 254 -24.40 8.36 -12.29
CA LYS A 254 -25.84 8.17 -12.00
C LYS A 254 -26.60 9.48 -12.12
N GLU A 255 -26.07 10.57 -11.57
CA GLU A 255 -26.66 11.91 -11.70
C GLU A 255 -26.73 12.37 -13.16
N PHE A 256 -25.65 12.16 -13.92
CA PHE A 256 -25.61 12.47 -15.34
C PHE A 256 -26.63 11.64 -16.11
N HIS A 257 -26.66 10.33 -15.88
CA HIS A 257 -27.63 9.42 -16.48
C HIS A 257 -29.05 9.87 -16.18
N ARG A 258 -29.35 10.23 -14.92
CA ARG A 258 -30.65 10.80 -14.51
C ARG A 258 -30.97 12.11 -15.22
N LYS A 259 -30.01 13.03 -15.37
CA LYS A 259 -30.24 14.32 -16.07
C LYS A 259 -30.51 14.12 -17.57
N ILE A 260 -29.78 13.22 -18.22
CA ILE A 260 -29.90 12.98 -19.67
C ILE A 260 -31.13 12.12 -19.99
N PHE A 261 -31.30 11.01 -19.29
CA PHE A 261 -32.28 9.98 -19.60
C PHE A 261 -33.52 10.01 -18.71
N GLY A 262 -33.51 10.71 -17.58
CA GLY A 262 -34.64 10.73 -16.66
C GLY A 262 -34.73 9.51 -15.73
N GLU A 263 -35.68 9.53 -14.81
CA GLU A 263 -36.05 8.38 -13.97
C GLU A 263 -37.38 7.79 -14.47
N PRO A 264 -37.53 6.45 -14.50
CA PRO A 264 -38.79 5.82 -14.85
C PRO A 264 -39.83 6.06 -13.74
N ASN A 265 -41.02 6.49 -14.13
CA ASN A 265 -42.16 6.60 -13.21
C ASN A 265 -42.70 5.20 -12.83
N GLU A 266 -43.65 5.11 -11.89
CA GLU A 266 -44.25 3.85 -11.40
C GLU A 266 -44.81 2.92 -12.52
N GLU A 267 -45.04 3.45 -13.73
CA GLU A 267 -45.54 2.74 -14.92
C GLU A 267 -44.43 2.37 -15.94
N GLY A 268 -43.16 2.62 -15.63
CA GLY A 268 -42.02 2.30 -16.50
C GLY A 268 -41.78 3.29 -17.66
N ASN A 269 -42.60 4.35 -17.77
CA ASN A 269 -42.45 5.40 -18.77
C ASN A 269 -41.54 6.52 -18.27
N ILE A 270 -40.64 6.99 -19.14
CA ILE A 270 -39.71 8.08 -18.89
C ILE A 270 -40.32 9.37 -19.43
N ASN A 271 -40.82 10.21 -18.52
CA ASN A 271 -41.51 11.46 -18.85
C ASN A 271 -40.68 12.71 -18.48
N ASN A 272 -39.39 12.55 -18.20
CA ASN A 272 -38.45 13.62 -17.82
C ASN A 272 -37.06 13.40 -18.43
N GLY A 273 -36.15 14.36 -18.25
CA GLY A 273 -34.78 14.30 -18.77
C GLY A 273 -34.58 15.01 -20.11
N LEU A 274 -33.35 15.46 -20.35
CA LEU A 274 -33.03 16.31 -21.50
C LEU A 274 -33.35 15.63 -22.84
N LYS A 275 -33.22 14.30 -22.93
CA LYS A 275 -33.59 13.54 -24.12
C LYS A 275 -35.08 13.64 -24.44
N PHE A 276 -35.94 13.62 -23.42
CA PHE A 276 -37.39 13.77 -23.58
C PHE A 276 -37.74 15.19 -24.02
N GLU A 277 -37.20 16.22 -23.35
CA GLU A 277 -37.42 17.63 -23.70
C GLU A 277 -36.98 17.97 -25.13
N ILE A 278 -35.82 17.46 -25.56
CA ILE A 278 -35.33 17.68 -26.93
C ILE A 278 -36.27 17.02 -27.95
N ASN A 279 -36.79 15.82 -27.64
CA ASN A 279 -37.68 15.12 -28.54
C ASN A 279 -39.06 15.79 -28.63
N GLU A 280 -39.58 16.29 -27.50
CA GLU A 280 -40.79 17.11 -27.45
C GLU A 280 -40.63 18.40 -28.25
N ARG A 281 -39.57 19.19 -27.99
CA ARG A 281 -39.28 20.41 -28.76
C ARG A 281 -39.08 20.14 -30.25
N ARG A 282 -38.47 19.01 -30.62
CA ARG A 282 -38.36 18.62 -32.03
C ARG A 282 -39.73 18.39 -32.64
N ASN A 283 -40.63 17.69 -31.94
CA ASN A 283 -41.99 17.45 -32.42
C ASN A 283 -42.79 18.76 -32.52
N ASP A 284 -42.62 19.68 -31.56
CA ASP A 284 -43.22 21.02 -31.60
C ASP A 284 -42.71 21.85 -32.77
N LEU A 285 -41.41 21.79 -33.06
CA LEU A 285 -40.84 22.46 -34.23
C LEU A 285 -41.41 21.88 -35.52
N VAL A 286 -41.49 20.56 -35.64
CA VAL A 286 -42.08 19.91 -36.82
C VAL A 286 -43.55 20.32 -37.00
N SER A 287 -44.34 20.36 -35.92
CA SER A 287 -45.74 20.77 -35.98
C SER A 287 -45.91 22.25 -36.37
N LEU A 288 -45.07 23.15 -35.84
CA LEU A 288 -45.04 24.57 -36.22
C LEU A 288 -44.63 24.75 -37.69
N THR A 289 -43.63 24.00 -38.16
CA THR A 289 -43.14 24.11 -39.54
C THR A 289 -44.22 23.67 -40.53
N ASN A 290 -44.94 22.58 -40.22
CA ASN A 290 -46.07 22.12 -41.02
C ASN A 290 -47.20 23.17 -41.03
N ALA A 291 -47.59 23.69 -39.87
CA ALA A 291 -48.62 24.72 -39.77
C ALA A 291 -48.29 26.01 -40.55
N GLN A 292 -47.02 26.44 -40.54
CA GLN A 292 -46.57 27.59 -41.33
C GLN A 292 -46.56 27.31 -42.83
N THR A 293 -46.18 26.09 -43.23
CA THR A 293 -46.19 25.66 -44.64
C THR A 293 -47.61 25.68 -45.20
N ASP A 294 -48.58 25.18 -44.44
CA ASP A 294 -49.99 25.16 -44.81
C ASP A 294 -50.57 26.58 -44.96
N GLN A 295 -50.24 27.50 -44.03
CA GLN A 295 -50.66 28.90 -44.12
C GLN A 295 -50.06 29.63 -45.33
N TYR A 296 -48.78 29.39 -45.63
CA TYR A 296 -48.11 30.01 -46.77
C TYR A 296 -48.72 29.60 -48.11
N GLN A 297 -49.05 28.30 -48.26
CA GLN A 297 -49.72 27.80 -49.46
C GLN A 297 -51.12 28.40 -49.65
N ALA A 298 -51.90 28.52 -48.57
CA ALA A 298 -53.24 29.12 -48.62
C ALA A 298 -53.21 30.61 -49.05
N ILE A 299 -52.23 31.39 -48.55
CA ILE A 299 -52.09 32.81 -48.91
C ILE A 299 -51.65 32.96 -50.37
N LYS A 300 -50.70 32.15 -50.84
CA LYS A 300 -50.22 32.19 -52.22
C LYS A 300 -51.36 31.92 -53.22
N ALA A 301 -52.19 30.91 -52.96
CA ALA A 301 -53.35 30.59 -53.80
C ALA A 301 -54.39 31.73 -53.87
N ASN A 302 -54.61 32.45 -52.76
CA ASN A 302 -55.50 33.61 -52.73
C ASN A 302 -54.95 34.82 -53.51
N ILE A 303 -53.64 35.03 -53.51
CA ILE A 303 -53.03 36.14 -54.25
C ILE A 303 -53.07 35.87 -55.76
N GLU A 304 -52.77 34.66 -56.20
CA GLU A 304 -52.76 34.30 -57.64
C GLU A 304 -54.16 34.41 -58.29
N SER A 305 -55.24 34.18 -57.55
CA SER A 305 -56.62 34.30 -58.08
C SER A 305 -57.11 35.75 -58.23
N LEU A 306 -56.55 36.71 -57.48
CA LEU A 306 -57.01 38.11 -57.44
C LEU A 306 -56.29 39.03 -58.45
N ILE A 307 -55.15 38.60 -59.00
CA ILE A 307 -54.34 39.40 -59.94
C ILE A 307 -55.11 39.79 -61.23
N PRO A 308 -55.85 38.91 -61.91
CA PRO A 308 -56.53 39.25 -63.17
C PRO A 308 -57.59 40.35 -63.00
N GLY A 309 -58.36 40.29 -61.91
CA GLY A 309 -59.41 41.26 -61.60
C GLY A 309 -58.87 42.65 -61.24
N ALA A 310 -57.74 42.71 -60.54
CA ALA A 310 -57.09 43.97 -60.16
C ALA A 310 -56.55 44.74 -61.39
N THR A 311 -55.97 44.06 -62.37
CA THR A 311 -55.52 44.69 -63.64
C THR A 311 -56.67 45.22 -64.50
N SER A 312 -57.80 44.50 -64.57
CA SER A 312 -58.99 44.93 -65.33
C SER A 312 -59.63 46.17 -64.71
N ALA A 313 -59.72 46.22 -63.37
CA ALA A 313 -60.25 47.36 -62.64
C ALA A 313 -59.37 48.62 -62.80
N GLY A 314 -58.04 48.46 -62.79
CA GLY A 314 -57.11 49.57 -63.01
C GLY A 314 -57.23 50.22 -64.39
N LEU A 315 -57.31 49.41 -65.46
CA LEU A 315 -57.50 49.91 -66.83
C LEU A 315 -58.86 50.56 -67.04
N ALA A 316 -59.93 50.00 -66.45
CA ALA A 316 -61.26 50.58 -66.49
C ALA A 316 -61.31 51.98 -65.86
N SER A 317 -60.67 52.16 -64.70
CA SER A 317 -60.61 53.48 -64.04
C SER A 317 -59.89 54.52 -64.92
N ALA A 318 -58.77 54.15 -65.54
CA ALA A 318 -58.01 55.06 -66.41
C ALA A 318 -58.84 55.52 -67.64
N TYR A 319 -59.62 54.63 -68.26
CA TYR A 319 -60.50 55.00 -69.38
C TYR A 319 -61.70 55.85 -68.92
N HIS A 320 -62.21 55.60 -67.71
CA HIS A 320 -63.27 56.42 -67.12
C HIS A 320 -62.83 57.88 -66.94
N ASP A 321 -61.66 58.08 -66.34
CA ASP A 321 -61.10 59.41 -66.10
C ASP A 321 -60.83 60.15 -67.43
N LEU A 322 -60.30 59.44 -68.43
CA LEU A 322 -60.14 59.96 -69.80
C LEU A 322 -61.46 60.37 -70.44
N SER A 323 -62.51 59.54 -70.32
CA SER A 323 -63.86 59.85 -70.85
C SER A 323 -64.45 61.11 -70.22
N ILE A 324 -64.34 61.26 -68.89
CA ILE A 324 -64.84 62.43 -68.17
C ILE A 324 -64.08 63.71 -68.57
N SER A 325 -62.76 63.63 -68.81
CA SER A 325 -61.94 64.78 -69.19
C SER A 325 -62.44 65.51 -70.46
N PHE A 326 -63.16 64.83 -71.35
CA PHE A 326 -63.73 65.43 -72.56
C PHE A 326 -65.03 66.20 -72.34
N ASN A 327 -65.68 66.10 -71.17
CA ASN A 327 -66.89 66.88 -70.87
C ASN A 327 -66.66 68.40 -70.93
N GLU A 328 -65.51 68.85 -70.43
CA GLU A 328 -65.20 70.28 -70.36
C GLU A 328 -64.94 70.88 -71.75
N PRO A 329 -64.12 70.27 -72.65
CA PRO A 329 -64.02 70.68 -74.05
C PRO A 329 -65.37 70.72 -74.77
N ILE A 330 -66.21 69.66 -74.63
CA ILE A 330 -67.52 69.60 -75.27
C ILE A 330 -68.41 70.76 -74.83
N ALA A 331 -68.46 71.04 -73.51
CA ALA A 331 -69.24 72.14 -72.96
C ALA A 331 -68.72 73.50 -73.46
N LYS A 332 -67.40 73.68 -73.52
CA LYS A 332 -66.76 74.92 -73.97
C LYS A 332 -67.06 75.21 -75.45
N TYR A 333 -66.86 74.23 -76.33
CA TYR A 333 -67.16 74.40 -77.77
C TYR A 333 -68.66 74.47 -78.06
N SER A 334 -69.51 73.81 -77.25
CA SER A 334 -70.97 74.00 -77.31
C SER A 334 -71.38 75.44 -77.02
N LYS A 335 -70.78 76.06 -75.98
CA LYS A 335 -71.01 77.48 -75.67
C LYS A 335 -70.53 78.38 -76.81
N TYR A 336 -69.33 78.14 -77.37
CA TYR A 336 -68.84 78.91 -78.51
C TYR A 336 -69.73 78.80 -79.75
N PHE A 337 -70.25 77.61 -80.02
CA PHE A 337 -71.22 77.42 -81.11
C PHE A 337 -72.52 78.20 -80.86
N ALA A 338 -73.08 78.12 -79.65
CA ALA A 338 -74.29 78.89 -79.29
C ALA A 338 -74.05 80.41 -79.40
N ILE A 339 -72.90 80.90 -78.93
CA ILE A 339 -72.50 82.30 -79.07
C ILE A 339 -72.39 82.69 -80.55
N SER A 340 -71.83 81.83 -81.40
CA SER A 340 -71.71 82.11 -82.84
C SER A 340 -73.08 82.25 -83.54
N ILE A 341 -74.07 81.41 -83.18
CA ILE A 341 -75.44 81.52 -83.68
C ILE A 341 -76.10 82.81 -83.18
N PHE A 342 -75.94 83.12 -81.90
CA PHE A 342 -76.47 84.34 -81.32
C PHE A 342 -75.88 85.59 -81.99
N LEU A 343 -74.56 85.59 -82.24
CA LEU A 343 -73.88 86.67 -82.95
C LEU A 343 -74.41 86.82 -84.38
N LEU A 344 -74.64 85.72 -85.09
CA LEU A 344 -75.28 85.71 -86.42
C LEU A 344 -76.68 86.32 -86.38
N LEU A 345 -77.49 85.99 -85.37
CA LEU A 345 -78.82 86.57 -85.17
C LEU A 345 -78.77 88.06 -84.87
N VAL A 346 -77.86 88.50 -84.00
CA VAL A 346 -77.70 89.91 -83.64
C VAL A 346 -77.19 90.72 -84.85
N ILE A 347 -76.20 90.21 -85.59
CA ILE A 347 -75.71 90.86 -86.81
C ILE A 347 -76.83 90.92 -87.86
N SER A 348 -77.56 89.83 -88.08
CA SER A 348 -78.67 89.79 -89.02
C SER A 348 -79.79 90.77 -88.62
N GLY A 349 -80.20 90.76 -87.35
CA GLY A 349 -81.22 91.65 -86.80
C GLY A 349 -80.80 93.13 -86.82
N PHE A 350 -79.55 93.42 -86.48
CA PHE A 350 -79.02 94.78 -86.57
C PHE A 350 -79.01 95.27 -88.02
N LEU A 351 -78.62 94.42 -88.97
CA LEU A 351 -78.59 94.76 -90.39
C LEU A 351 -80.00 94.94 -91.00
N THR A 352 -81.02 94.23 -90.52
CA THR A 352 -82.41 94.41 -90.97
C THR A 352 -83.05 95.65 -90.36
N ILE A 353 -82.82 95.91 -89.07
CA ILE A 353 -83.26 97.14 -88.39
C ILE A 353 -82.60 98.35 -89.03
N HIS A 354 -81.28 98.30 -89.30
CA HIS A 354 -80.59 99.40 -89.98
C HIS A 354 -81.18 99.70 -91.37
N SER A 355 -81.50 98.68 -92.17
CA SER A 355 -82.19 98.87 -93.46
C SER A 355 -83.63 99.37 -93.34
N LEU A 356 -84.30 99.15 -92.20
CA LEU A 356 -85.66 99.66 -91.97
C LEU A 356 -85.68 101.13 -91.54
N PHE A 357 -84.68 101.56 -90.76
CA PHE A 357 -84.65 102.90 -90.18
C PHE A 357 -83.81 103.92 -90.95
N PHE A 358 -82.73 103.52 -91.63
CA PHE A 358 -81.75 104.46 -92.21
C PHE A 358 -81.79 104.57 -93.74
N THR A 359 -82.35 103.60 -94.44
CA THR A 359 -82.63 103.76 -95.86
C THR A 359 -84.08 104.17 -96.01
N GLU A 360 -84.32 105.43 -96.40
CA GLU A 360 -85.65 105.89 -96.81
C GLU A 360 -86.20 104.90 -97.83
N PHE A 361 -87.21 104.14 -97.44
CA PHE A 361 -87.85 103.15 -98.30
C PHE A 361 -88.67 103.92 -99.35
N SER A 362 -87.98 104.33 -100.40
CA SER A 362 -88.54 105.05 -101.54
C SER A 362 -89.43 104.12 -102.34
N THR A 363 -90.70 104.51 -102.38
CA THR A 363 -91.71 104.10 -103.33
C THR A 363 -91.33 104.64 -104.71
N ASN A 364 -90.95 103.76 -105.65
CA ASN A 364 -91.44 103.79 -107.04
C ASN A 364 -90.67 102.83 -107.97
N LEU A 365 -91.49 102.07 -108.71
CA LEU A 365 -91.41 101.83 -110.14
C LEU A 365 -90.11 101.29 -110.77
N THR A 366 -90.36 100.17 -111.45
CA THR A 366 -89.80 99.80 -112.75
C THR A 366 -88.51 99.00 -112.70
N SER A 367 -88.67 97.70 -112.96
CA SER A 367 -87.69 96.80 -113.57
C SER A 367 -86.23 97.09 -113.24
N ARG A 368 -85.84 96.82 -111.99
CA ARG A 368 -84.44 96.58 -111.66
C ARG A 368 -84.22 95.11 -111.37
N ASN A 369 -83.11 94.60 -111.88
CA ASN A 369 -82.68 93.22 -111.77
C ASN A 369 -82.56 92.82 -110.29
N PHE A 370 -83.58 92.13 -109.78
CA PHE A 370 -83.69 91.65 -108.39
C PHE A 370 -82.45 90.83 -107.96
N LEU A 371 -81.83 90.10 -108.89
CA LEU A 371 -80.58 89.37 -108.65
C LEU A 371 -79.37 90.27 -108.39
N ASN A 372 -79.31 91.46 -109.01
CA ASN A 372 -78.20 92.38 -108.81
C ASN A 372 -78.31 93.09 -107.45
N ASP A 373 -79.52 93.50 -107.06
CA ASP A 373 -79.75 94.15 -105.77
C ASP A 373 -79.55 93.18 -104.59
N ILE A 374 -79.96 91.91 -104.72
CA ILE A 374 -79.63 90.85 -103.74
C ILE A 374 -78.13 90.53 -103.74
N GLY A 375 -77.51 90.50 -104.92
CA GLY A 375 -76.08 90.24 -105.08
C GLY A 375 -75.23 91.29 -104.36
N VAL A 376 -75.48 92.57 -104.59
CA VAL A 376 -74.78 93.69 -103.93
C VAL A 376 -75.09 93.71 -102.42
N PHE A 377 -76.34 93.44 -102.04
CA PHE A 377 -76.77 93.36 -100.64
C PHE A 377 -76.08 92.23 -99.85
N LEU A 378 -75.85 91.08 -100.47
CA LEU A 378 -75.09 89.96 -99.87
C LEU A 378 -73.58 90.20 -99.91
N LEU A 379 -73.04 90.78 -100.99
CA LEU A 379 -71.60 91.02 -101.15
C LEU A 379 -71.06 92.04 -100.14
N GLN A 380 -71.81 93.10 -99.84
CA GLN A 380 -71.41 94.12 -98.85
C GLN A 380 -71.35 93.58 -97.41
N ARG A 381 -72.06 92.47 -97.12
CA ARG A 381 -72.17 91.88 -95.77
C ARG A 381 -71.23 90.70 -95.56
N LEU A 382 -70.66 90.16 -96.63
CA LEU A 382 -69.73 89.02 -96.62
C LEU A 382 -68.53 89.21 -95.68
N PRO A 383 -67.82 90.36 -95.64
CA PRO A 383 -66.65 90.52 -94.78
C PRO A 383 -66.94 90.35 -93.29
N VAL A 384 -68.18 90.60 -92.86
CA VAL A 384 -68.60 90.51 -91.46
C VAL A 384 -69.24 89.16 -91.15
N VAL A 385 -70.04 88.62 -92.06
CA VAL A 385 -70.78 87.35 -91.85
C VAL A 385 -69.88 86.12 -92.04
N LEU A 386 -68.94 86.16 -92.98
CA LEU A 386 -68.10 85.00 -93.32
C LEU A 386 -67.20 84.55 -92.16
N PRO A 387 -66.51 85.44 -91.42
CA PRO A 387 -65.72 85.03 -90.25
C PRO A 387 -66.58 84.37 -89.16
N VAL A 388 -67.83 84.80 -88.98
CA VAL A 388 -68.74 84.26 -87.95
C VAL A 388 -69.26 82.89 -88.34
N ILE A 389 -69.61 82.68 -89.62
CA ILE A 389 -69.98 81.35 -90.14
C ILE A 389 -68.81 80.37 -90.01
N TRP A 390 -67.60 80.81 -90.36
CA TRP A 390 -66.40 79.97 -90.19
C TRP A 390 -66.18 79.61 -88.72
N PHE A 391 -66.32 80.57 -87.81
CA PHE A 391 -66.22 80.32 -86.37
C PHE A 391 -67.28 79.33 -85.86
N ALA A 392 -68.52 79.41 -86.36
CA ALA A 392 -69.58 78.45 -86.05
C ALA A 392 -69.24 77.03 -86.52
N ILE A 393 -68.78 76.89 -87.77
CA ILE A 393 -68.37 75.59 -88.32
C ILE A 393 -67.18 75.02 -87.53
N PHE A 394 -66.19 75.86 -87.20
CA PHE A 394 -65.03 75.47 -86.41
C PHE A 394 -65.44 74.97 -85.02
N ALA A 395 -66.28 75.72 -84.30
CA ALA A 395 -66.77 75.34 -82.98
C ALA A 395 -67.61 74.05 -83.03
N SER A 396 -68.45 73.89 -84.06
CA SER A 396 -69.26 72.66 -84.25
C SER A 396 -68.39 71.44 -84.49
N LYS A 397 -67.38 71.55 -85.36
CA LYS A 397 -66.49 70.43 -85.69
C LYS A 397 -65.65 70.01 -84.50
N ARG A 398 -65.09 70.97 -83.76
CA ARG A 398 -64.32 70.67 -82.53
C ARG A 398 -65.17 70.05 -81.43
N ARG A 399 -66.45 70.43 -81.36
CA ARG A 399 -67.42 69.80 -80.45
C ARG A 399 -67.69 68.34 -80.84
N SER A 400 -67.98 68.04 -82.10
CA SER A 400 -68.28 66.66 -82.54
C SER A 400 -67.08 65.73 -82.40
N GLU A 401 -65.87 66.22 -82.67
CA GLU A 401 -64.62 65.49 -82.40
C GLU A 401 -64.48 65.10 -80.93
N ALA A 402 -64.74 66.03 -79.99
CA ALA A 402 -64.64 65.76 -78.56
C ALA A 402 -65.74 64.81 -78.05
N GLU A 403 -66.98 64.94 -78.54
CA GLU A 403 -68.08 64.02 -78.20
C GLU A 403 -67.78 62.59 -78.65
N ARG A 404 -67.16 62.42 -79.82
CA ARG A 404 -66.77 61.11 -80.35
C ARG A 404 -65.65 60.47 -79.55
N LEU A 405 -64.60 61.22 -79.23
CA LEU A 405 -63.50 60.72 -78.39
C LEU A 405 -64.03 60.24 -77.03
N LYS A 406 -64.96 61.00 -76.42
CA LYS A 406 -65.64 60.58 -75.20
C LYS A 406 -66.38 59.25 -75.37
N GLN A 407 -67.16 59.07 -76.43
CA GLN A 407 -67.89 57.82 -76.70
C GLN A 407 -66.94 56.64 -76.90
N GLU A 408 -65.80 56.84 -77.57
CA GLU A 408 -64.80 55.78 -77.78
C GLU A 408 -64.12 55.36 -76.48
N TYR A 409 -63.73 56.31 -75.62
CA TYR A 409 -63.17 55.97 -74.30
C TYR A 409 -64.20 55.36 -73.35
N ALA A 410 -65.46 55.81 -73.40
CA ALA A 410 -66.55 55.18 -72.64
C ALA A 410 -66.81 53.73 -73.10
N HIS A 411 -66.70 53.44 -74.39
CA HIS A 411 -66.78 52.08 -74.91
C HIS A 411 -65.60 51.22 -74.43
N LYS A 412 -64.38 51.77 -74.44
CA LYS A 412 -63.18 51.10 -73.88
C LYS A 412 -63.30 50.83 -72.38
N GLU A 413 -63.85 51.77 -71.62
CA GLU A 413 -64.17 51.61 -70.20
C GLU A 413 -65.17 50.47 -69.97
N ALA A 414 -66.28 50.45 -70.70
CA ALA A 414 -67.31 49.42 -70.56
C ALA A 414 -66.76 48.02 -70.88
N LEU A 415 -65.91 47.91 -71.91
CA LEU A 415 -65.23 46.65 -72.24
C LEU A 415 -64.26 46.24 -71.13
N ALA A 416 -63.46 47.16 -70.59
CA ALA A 416 -62.54 46.86 -69.49
C ALA A 416 -63.25 46.47 -68.18
N LYS A 417 -64.43 47.06 -67.87
CA LYS A 417 -65.25 46.67 -66.71
C LYS A 417 -65.89 45.29 -66.88
N SER A 418 -66.36 44.98 -68.08
CA SER A 418 -67.07 43.72 -68.36
C SER A 418 -66.13 42.55 -68.66
N TYR A 419 -64.86 42.81 -69.00
CA TYR A 419 -63.86 41.78 -69.33
C TYR A 419 -63.75 40.69 -68.26
N GLN A 420 -63.62 41.07 -66.98
CA GLN A 420 -63.50 40.11 -65.89
C GLN A 420 -64.79 39.29 -65.70
N SER A 421 -65.96 39.89 -65.89
CA SER A 421 -67.24 39.18 -65.80
C SER A 421 -67.42 38.18 -66.94
N PHE A 422 -67.03 38.54 -68.17
CA PHE A 422 -67.06 37.62 -69.30
C PHE A 422 -66.02 36.50 -69.17
N LYS A 423 -64.82 36.81 -68.67
CA LYS A 423 -63.80 35.80 -68.38
C LYS A 423 -64.32 34.75 -67.39
N LEU A 424 -64.92 35.19 -66.28
CA LEU A 424 -65.53 34.29 -65.29
C LEU A 424 -66.67 33.45 -65.88
N GLN A 425 -67.58 34.07 -66.65
CA GLN A 425 -68.68 33.35 -67.31
C GLN A 425 -68.16 32.29 -68.30
N ILE A 426 -67.08 32.55 -69.04
CA ILE A 426 -66.47 31.59 -69.97
C ILE A 426 -65.74 30.47 -69.22
N GLU A 427 -65.08 30.76 -68.11
CA GLU A 427 -64.41 29.76 -67.27
C GLU A 427 -65.43 28.81 -66.59
N GLU A 428 -66.63 29.31 -66.25
CA GLU A 428 -67.70 28.60 -65.56
C GLU A 428 -68.64 27.80 -66.50
N LEU A 429 -68.64 28.05 -67.81
CA LEU A 429 -69.27 27.18 -68.82
C LEU A 429 -68.66 25.78 -68.78
N ASP A 430 -69.38 24.70 -69.11
CA ASP A 430 -68.82 23.33 -69.09
C ASP A 430 -68.81 22.75 -70.52
N SER A 431 -67.88 23.22 -71.36
CA SER A 431 -67.79 22.82 -72.77
C SER A 431 -66.34 22.84 -73.29
N GLU A 432 -66.04 22.02 -74.31
CA GLU A 432 -64.72 21.94 -74.98
C GLU A 432 -64.28 23.25 -75.68
N ASN A 433 -65.17 24.24 -75.79
CA ASN A 433 -64.91 25.50 -76.52
C ASN A 433 -64.39 26.65 -75.62
N LYS A 434 -63.96 26.39 -74.37
CA LYS A 434 -63.47 27.43 -73.43
C LYS A 434 -62.30 28.24 -73.97
N GLU A 435 -61.25 27.57 -74.42
CA GLU A 435 -60.03 28.22 -74.89
C GLU A 435 -60.24 29.09 -76.13
N PRO A 436 -60.93 28.65 -77.21
CA PRO A 436 -61.17 29.51 -78.36
C PRO A 436 -62.08 30.71 -78.04
N LEU A 437 -62.97 30.59 -77.05
CA LEU A 437 -63.79 31.71 -76.56
C LEU A 437 -62.95 32.75 -75.79
N LEU A 438 -62.04 32.29 -74.92
CA LEU A 438 -61.10 33.17 -74.22
C LEU A 438 -60.11 33.86 -75.17
N GLU A 439 -59.58 33.13 -76.17
CA GLU A 439 -58.75 33.72 -77.22
C GLU A 439 -59.50 34.80 -78.00
N LYS A 440 -60.76 34.54 -78.35
CA LYS A 440 -61.59 35.51 -79.08
C LYS A 440 -61.90 36.75 -78.23
N LEU A 441 -62.14 36.57 -76.93
CA LEU A 441 -62.35 37.67 -75.98
C LEU A 441 -61.07 38.51 -75.80
N LEU A 442 -59.91 37.86 -75.65
CA LEU A 442 -58.61 38.50 -75.56
C LEU A 442 -58.28 39.26 -76.86
N ALA A 443 -58.49 38.63 -78.01
CA ALA A 443 -58.26 39.24 -79.33
C ALA A 443 -59.15 40.49 -79.52
N ALA A 444 -60.43 40.41 -79.18
CA ALA A 444 -61.35 41.55 -79.25
C ALA A 444 -60.96 42.68 -78.29
N ALA A 445 -60.48 42.35 -77.08
CA ALA A 445 -59.98 43.34 -76.13
C ALA A 445 -58.69 44.03 -76.61
N ILE A 446 -57.73 43.25 -77.14
CA ILE A 446 -56.48 43.77 -77.70
C ILE A 446 -56.76 44.65 -78.92
N GLU A 447 -57.62 44.21 -79.83
CA GLU A 447 -58.02 44.99 -81.01
C GLU A 447 -58.66 46.33 -80.61
N THR A 448 -59.56 46.32 -79.61
CA THR A 448 -60.23 47.53 -79.13
C THR A 448 -59.26 48.50 -78.43
N ILE A 449 -58.26 47.98 -77.71
CA ILE A 449 -57.22 48.81 -77.08
C ILE A 449 -56.27 49.38 -78.15
N ALA A 450 -55.83 48.55 -79.10
CA ALA A 450 -54.90 48.91 -80.18
C ALA A 450 -55.49 49.90 -81.19
N MET A 451 -56.82 49.94 -81.33
CA MET A 451 -57.50 50.90 -82.19
C MET A 451 -57.33 52.33 -81.65
N ASN A 452 -56.51 53.12 -82.34
CA ASN A 452 -56.15 54.48 -81.94
C ASN A 452 -57.34 55.44 -82.17
N ALA A 453 -57.72 56.20 -81.14
CA ALA A 453 -58.83 57.15 -81.16
C ALA A 453 -58.66 58.29 -82.18
N SER A 454 -57.44 58.49 -82.70
CA SER A 454 -57.18 59.42 -83.81
C SER A 454 -57.56 58.86 -85.19
N SER A 455 -57.55 57.54 -85.38
CA SER A 455 -57.84 56.89 -86.67
C SER A 455 -59.32 56.90 -87.05
N THR A 456 -60.19 57.01 -86.05
CA THR A 456 -61.63 57.19 -86.22
C THR A 456 -61.96 58.63 -86.59
N LEU A 457 -61.15 59.61 -86.15
CA LEU A 457 -61.35 61.03 -86.42
C LEU A 457 -61.21 61.42 -87.90
N ASP A 458 -60.35 60.72 -88.66
CA ASP A 458 -59.94 61.10 -90.02
C ASP A 458 -60.84 60.53 -91.15
N LYS A 459 -61.83 59.70 -90.82
CA LYS A 459 -62.82 59.21 -91.80
C LYS A 459 -63.93 60.26 -92.01
N LYS A 460 -64.07 60.69 -93.26
CA LYS A 460 -65.09 61.64 -93.77
C LYS A 460 -66.50 61.15 -93.42
N HIS A 461 -67.06 61.64 -92.32
CA HIS A 461 -68.43 61.34 -91.90
C HIS A 461 -69.30 62.59 -92.04
N GLY A 462 -70.54 62.38 -92.50
CA GLY A 462 -71.45 63.39 -93.02
C GLY A 462 -72.03 64.34 -91.98
N ASP A 463 -71.19 65.19 -91.40
CA ASP A 463 -71.60 66.44 -90.74
C ASP A 463 -71.93 67.48 -91.83
N ASN A 464 -72.91 67.15 -92.69
CA ASN A 464 -73.45 68.10 -93.64
C ASN A 464 -74.52 68.93 -92.92
N ALA A 465 -74.35 70.25 -92.89
CA ALA A 465 -75.39 71.16 -92.39
C ALA A 465 -76.75 70.83 -93.05
N PRO A 466 -77.88 70.88 -92.32
CA PRO A 466 -79.17 70.34 -92.76
C PRO A 466 -79.69 70.87 -94.11
N LEU A 467 -79.16 71.98 -94.62
CA LEU A 467 -79.51 72.52 -95.93
C LEU A 467 -78.75 71.85 -97.12
N ILE A 468 -77.57 71.27 -96.89
CA ILE A 468 -76.76 70.64 -97.96
C ILE A 468 -77.22 69.19 -98.22
N GLY A 469 -77.73 68.50 -97.20
CA GLY A 469 -78.33 67.17 -97.37
C GLY A 469 -79.62 67.15 -98.20
N ILE A 470 -80.32 68.28 -98.30
CA ILE A 470 -81.49 68.41 -99.19
C ILE A 470 -81.01 68.55 -100.65
N PHE A 471 -79.94 69.32 -100.91
CA PHE A 471 -79.37 69.49 -102.25
C PHE A 471 -78.79 68.19 -102.82
N ASP A 472 -78.09 67.39 -102.02
CA ASP A 472 -77.53 66.11 -102.47
C ASP A 472 -78.61 65.04 -102.71
N LYS A 473 -79.74 65.08 -101.98
CA LYS A 473 -80.89 64.19 -102.21
C LYS A 473 -81.77 64.63 -103.38
N THR A 474 -81.79 65.92 -103.75
CA THR A 474 -82.56 66.42 -104.90
C THR A 474 -81.74 66.39 -106.20
N VAL A 475 -80.43 66.61 -106.16
CA VAL A 475 -79.54 66.51 -107.34
C VAL A 475 -79.29 65.05 -107.74
N ASN A 476 -79.19 64.11 -106.79
CA ASN A 476 -79.12 62.68 -107.11
C ASN A 476 -80.49 62.02 -107.42
N LYS A 477 -81.56 62.81 -107.58
CA LYS A 477 -82.89 62.35 -108.03
C LYS A 477 -83.45 63.11 -109.24
N LEU A 478 -82.66 63.95 -109.91
CA LEU A 478 -83.01 64.53 -111.21
C LEU A 478 -82.28 63.77 -112.33
N PRO A 479 -83.00 63.16 -113.28
CA PRO A 479 -82.42 62.32 -114.33
C PRO A 479 -81.54 63.17 -115.25
N SER A 480 -80.29 62.74 -115.46
CA SER A 480 -79.44 63.25 -116.55
C SER A 480 -79.98 62.75 -117.89
N ILE A 481 -80.87 63.54 -118.49
CA ILE A 481 -81.21 63.44 -119.91
C ILE A 481 -80.22 64.31 -120.67
N ASN A 482 -79.32 63.66 -121.42
CA ASN A 482 -78.76 64.24 -122.63
C ASN A 482 -79.83 64.08 -123.75
N PRO A 483 -80.05 65.11 -124.57
CA PRO A 483 -81.21 65.24 -125.42
C PRO A 483 -81.04 64.43 -126.72
N LYS A 484 -82.16 63.82 -127.13
CA LYS A 484 -82.45 63.48 -128.51
C LYS A 484 -82.48 64.77 -129.35
N GLU A 485 -82.05 64.71 -130.60
CA GLU A 485 -83.02 64.77 -131.71
C GLU A 485 -84.26 63.91 -131.51
#